data_AF-A0A3D5Y9Q2-F1
#
_entry.id   AF-A0A3D5Y9Q2-F1
#
_cell.length_a   1.000
_cell.length_b   1.000
_cell.length_c   1.000
_cell.angle_alpha   90.00
_cell.angle_beta   90.00
_cell.angle_gamma   90.00
#
_symmetry.space_group_name_H-M   'P 1'
#
loop_
_entity.id
_entity.type
_entity.pdbx_description
1 polymer ?
#
loop_
_entity_poly.entity_id
_entity_poly.type
_entity_poly.pdbx_seq_one_letter_code
_entity_poly.pdbx_strand_id
1 'polypeptide(L)'
;MIPLKDDNPTRTFPFVTIFIIAANIAIYIYQLTLGPKAEEFFVLRAGAIPYEITHFIDIYPFSVIPPPLTLFSAMFVHGGLLHVGGNMLYLWIFGDNIEDRLGHFRFIIFYILTGLIASLAHIIMMPDSKIPMIGASGAI
;
A
#
# COMPACT_ATOMS: atom_id res chain seq x y z
N MET A 1 23.03 -5.19 -11.79
CA MET A 1 21.98 -4.76 -12.73
C MET A 1 20.67 -4.68 -11.97
N ILE A 2 19.86 -3.63 -12.15
CA ILE A 2 18.52 -3.55 -11.57
C ILE A 2 17.56 -4.30 -12.52
N PRO A 3 16.78 -5.30 -12.06
CA PRO A 3 15.81 -5.97 -12.92
C PRO A 3 14.69 -5.00 -13.28
N LEU A 4 14.29 -4.96 -14.56
CA LEU A 4 13.23 -4.06 -15.06
C LEU A 4 11.99 -4.80 -15.58
N LYS A 5 12.12 -6.12 -15.77
CA LYS A 5 11.10 -7.02 -16.27
C LYS A 5 11.53 -8.45 -15.96
N ASP A 6 10.60 -9.39 -15.96
CA ASP A 6 10.91 -10.80 -16.09
C ASP A 6 10.75 -11.34 -17.53
N ASP A 7 11.12 -12.61 -17.71
CA ASP A 7 11.15 -13.29 -19.00
C ASP A 7 9.80 -13.95 -19.36
N ASN A 8 8.79 -13.86 -18.51
CA ASN A 8 7.54 -14.57 -18.72
C ASN A 8 6.65 -13.79 -19.71
N PRO A 9 6.17 -14.42 -20.79
CA PRO A 9 5.31 -13.72 -21.74
C PRO A 9 3.90 -13.56 -21.18
N THR A 10 3.42 -12.31 -21.14
CA THR A 10 2.03 -11.98 -20.81
C THR A 10 1.14 -12.01 -22.05
N ARG A 11 -0.12 -12.46 -21.89
CA ARG A 11 -1.10 -12.56 -22.99
C ARG A 11 -2.14 -11.45 -22.96
N THR A 12 -2.38 -10.87 -21.79
CA THR A 12 -3.35 -9.83 -21.53
C THR A 12 -2.67 -8.53 -21.09
N PHE A 13 -3.32 -7.40 -21.35
CA PHE A 13 -2.81 -6.10 -20.94
C PHE A 13 -3.10 -5.87 -19.44
N PRO A 14 -2.11 -5.49 -18.62
CA PRO A 14 -2.24 -5.48 -17.16
C PRO A 14 -2.88 -4.18 -16.63
N PHE A 15 -4.18 -4.01 -16.92
CA PHE A 15 -4.94 -2.81 -16.55
C PHE A 15 -4.93 -2.52 -15.06
N VAL A 16 -5.08 -3.55 -14.22
CA VAL A 16 -5.17 -3.40 -12.77
C VAL A 16 -3.79 -3.06 -12.20
N THR A 17 -2.74 -3.72 -12.66
CA THR A 17 -1.36 -3.42 -12.25
C THR A 17 -1.03 -1.96 -12.56
N ILE A 18 -1.30 -1.51 -13.78
CA ILE A 18 -1.07 -0.11 -14.18
C ILE A 18 -1.92 0.85 -13.36
N PHE A 19 -3.19 0.51 -13.10
CA PHE A 19 -4.07 1.32 -12.26
C PHE A 19 -3.53 1.47 -10.83
N ILE A 20 -3.12 0.38 -10.20
CA ILE A 20 -2.55 0.39 -8.84
C ILE A 20 -1.26 1.23 -8.83
N ILE A 21 -0.40 1.06 -9.84
CA ILE A 21 0.83 1.88 -9.97
C ILE A 21 0.49 3.37 -10.08
N ALA A 22 -0.44 3.72 -10.98
CA ALA A 22 -0.86 5.09 -11.19
C ALA A 22 -1.48 5.71 -9.92
N ALA A 23 -2.30 4.95 -9.18
CA ALA A 23 -2.92 5.40 -7.93
C ALA A 23 -1.86 5.69 -6.85
N ASN A 24 -0.89 4.79 -6.67
CA ASN A 24 0.22 4.96 -5.74
C ASN A 24 1.07 6.18 -6.09
N ILE A 25 1.41 6.34 -7.37
CA ILE A 25 2.18 7.50 -7.84
C ILE A 25 1.39 8.79 -7.63
N ALA A 26 0.09 8.82 -7.93
CA ALA A 26 -0.75 10.00 -7.74
C ALA A 26 -0.83 10.42 -6.27
N ILE A 27 -1.01 9.47 -5.35
CA ILE A 27 -1.02 9.72 -3.91
C ILE A 27 0.35 10.21 -3.42
N TYR A 28 1.43 9.61 -3.91
CA TYR A 28 2.78 10.07 -3.56
C TYR A 28 3.08 11.47 -4.10
N ILE A 29 2.67 11.80 -5.32
CA ILE A 29 2.76 13.17 -5.85
C ILE A 29 1.98 14.13 -4.96
N TYR A 30 0.77 13.76 -4.53
CA TYR A 30 0.01 14.56 -3.57
C TYR A 30 0.78 14.77 -2.25
N GLN A 31 1.40 13.72 -1.69
CA GLN A 31 2.26 13.85 -0.50
C GLN A 31 3.39 14.88 -0.72
N LEU A 32 4.02 14.89 -1.91
CA LEU A 32 5.06 15.88 -2.25
C LEU A 32 4.56 17.32 -2.32
N THR A 33 3.26 17.54 -2.53
CA THR A 33 2.66 18.89 -2.50
C THR A 33 2.40 19.39 -1.08
N LEU A 34 2.42 18.51 -0.08
CA LEU A 34 2.18 18.86 1.32
C LEU A 34 3.44 19.44 1.96
N GLY A 35 3.25 20.45 2.83
CA GLY A 35 4.31 20.89 3.72
C GLY A 35 4.65 19.81 4.77
N PRO A 36 5.84 19.84 5.40
CA PRO A 36 6.33 18.74 6.25
C PRO A 36 5.33 18.27 7.33
N LYS A 37 4.71 19.22 8.04
CA LYS A 37 3.72 18.91 9.09
C LYS A 37 2.40 18.34 8.52
N ALA A 38 1.98 18.80 7.35
CA ALA A 38 0.77 18.29 6.70
C ALA A 38 1.00 16.89 6.12
N GLU A 39 2.20 16.62 5.61
CA GLU A 39 2.64 15.30 5.17
C GLU A 39 2.66 14.30 6.34
N GLU A 40 3.27 14.69 7.46
CA GLU A 40 3.29 13.87 8.68
C GLU A 40 1.86 13.53 9.15
N PHE A 41 0.97 14.52 9.19
CA PHE A 41 -0.43 14.29 9.56
C PHE A 41 -1.18 13.44 8.53
N PHE A 42 -0.86 13.57 7.25
CA PHE A 42 -1.45 12.72 6.21
C PHE A 42 -1.03 11.25 6.42
N VAL A 43 0.25 11.00 6.68
CA VAL A 43 0.77 9.65 6.97
C VAL A 43 0.12 9.06 8.22
N LEU A 44 0.02 9.84 9.31
CA LEU A 44 -0.62 9.37 10.54
C LEU A 44 -2.11 9.05 10.36
N ARG A 45 -2.84 9.82 9.53
CA ARG A 45 -4.28 9.65 9.32
C ARG A 45 -4.64 8.57 8.30
N ALA A 46 -3.79 8.37 7.30
CA ALA A 46 -4.04 7.43 6.19
C ALA A 46 -3.25 6.13 6.31
N GLY A 47 -2.24 6.08 7.18
CA GLY A 47 -1.53 4.86 7.56
C GLY A 47 -2.31 4.04 8.60
N ALA A 48 -2.00 2.75 8.66
CA ALA A 48 -2.62 1.83 9.61
C ALA A 48 -1.81 1.80 10.90
N ILE A 49 -2.34 2.32 11.98
CA ILE A 49 -1.67 2.31 13.29
C ILE A 49 -2.13 1.07 14.07
N PRO A 50 -1.23 0.12 14.42
CA PRO A 50 -1.60 -1.09 15.15
C PRO A 50 -2.38 -0.82 16.43
N TYR A 51 -1.95 0.16 17.22
CA TYR A 51 -2.60 0.55 18.47
C TYR A 51 -4.07 0.96 18.26
N GLU A 52 -4.38 1.72 17.20
CA GLU A 52 -5.74 2.17 16.90
C GLU A 52 -6.65 1.00 16.49
N ILE A 53 -6.10 0.06 15.73
CA ILE A 53 -6.83 -1.11 15.23
C ILE A 53 -7.12 -2.10 16.36
N THR A 54 -6.16 -2.33 17.25
CA THR A 54 -6.29 -3.30 18.35
C THR A 54 -7.15 -2.77 19.50
N HIS A 55 -7.08 -1.47 19.78
CA HIS A 55 -7.80 -0.84 20.89
C HIS A 55 -9.11 -0.17 20.46
N PHE A 56 -9.42 -0.14 19.16
CA PHE A 56 -10.61 0.49 18.60
C PHE A 56 -10.75 1.97 19.01
N ILE A 57 -9.62 2.68 19.02
CA ILE A 57 -9.54 4.12 19.31
C ILE A 57 -8.80 4.84 18.20
N ASP A 58 -9.13 6.11 17.97
CA ASP A 58 -8.40 6.99 17.06
C ASP A 58 -7.53 7.91 17.91
N ILE A 59 -6.21 7.95 17.65
CA ILE A 59 -5.27 8.78 18.40
C ILE A 59 -4.92 10.04 17.61
N TYR A 60 -4.50 11.10 18.31
CA TYR A 60 -4.18 12.35 17.63
C TYR A 60 -2.99 12.15 16.65
N PRO A 61 -3.06 12.68 15.41
CA PRO A 61 -4.13 13.51 14.86
C PRO A 61 -5.33 12.69 14.35
N PHE A 62 -6.52 12.98 14.88
CA PHE A 62 -7.74 12.27 14.52
C PHE A 62 -7.96 12.18 13.01
N SER A 63 -8.32 10.99 12.55
CA SER A 63 -8.55 10.68 11.15
C SER A 63 -10.03 10.74 10.78
N VAL A 64 -10.31 11.10 9.53
CA VAL A 64 -11.66 10.93 8.94
C VAL A 64 -11.90 9.48 8.51
N ILE A 65 -10.82 8.69 8.39
CA ILE A 65 -10.85 7.28 8.04
C ILE A 65 -10.91 6.50 9.35
N PRO A 66 -11.97 5.72 9.61
CA PRO A 66 -12.05 4.86 10.79
C PRO A 66 -10.84 3.91 10.86
N PRO A 67 -10.27 3.62 12.04
CA PRO A 67 -9.05 2.79 12.16
C PRO A 67 -9.09 1.45 11.41
N PRO A 68 -10.20 0.68 11.38
CA PRO A 68 -10.22 -0.56 10.58
C PRO A 68 -10.08 -0.34 9.07
N LEU A 69 -10.53 0.82 8.56
CA LEU A 69 -10.46 1.17 7.15
C LEU A 69 -9.10 1.75 6.75
N THR A 70 -8.26 2.16 7.70
CA THR A 70 -6.90 2.64 7.39
C THR A 70 -6.02 1.51 6.87
N LEU A 71 -6.35 0.24 7.14
CA LEU A 71 -5.73 -0.94 6.51
C LEU A 71 -5.73 -0.89 4.98
N PHE A 72 -6.76 -0.28 4.37
CA PHE A 72 -6.85 -0.14 2.92
C PHE A 72 -6.10 1.10 2.42
N SER A 73 -6.25 2.24 3.09
CA SER A 73 -5.54 3.47 2.68
C SER A 73 -4.04 3.35 2.86
N ALA A 74 -3.59 2.64 3.89
CA ALA A 74 -2.18 2.39 4.20
C ALA A 74 -1.43 1.75 3.03
N MET A 75 -2.11 0.90 2.25
CA MET A 75 -1.55 0.24 1.07
C MET A 75 -1.11 1.22 -0.02
N PHE A 76 -1.52 2.49 0.04
CA PHE A 76 -1.21 3.51 -0.98
C PHE A 76 -0.31 4.65 -0.50
N VAL A 77 -0.12 4.80 0.81
CA VAL A 77 0.72 5.84 1.40
C VAL A 77 2.18 5.39 1.41
N HIS A 78 3.13 6.28 1.11
CA HIS A 78 4.54 5.91 1.04
C HIS A 78 5.44 6.93 1.76
N GLY A 79 6.36 6.44 2.58
CA GLY A 79 7.25 7.29 3.40
C GLY A 79 8.46 7.88 2.68
N GLY A 80 8.57 7.74 1.35
CA GLY A 80 9.71 8.27 0.60
C GLY A 80 9.86 7.70 -0.82
N LEU A 81 10.74 8.34 -1.61
CA LEU A 81 10.90 8.05 -3.03
C LEU A 81 11.38 6.62 -3.30
N LEU A 82 12.36 6.16 -2.52
CA LEU A 82 12.86 4.78 -2.63
C LEU A 82 11.80 3.76 -2.21
N HIS A 83 10.92 4.10 -1.26
CA HIS A 83 9.86 3.22 -0.80
C HIS A 83 8.81 3.03 -1.90
N VAL A 84 8.27 4.11 -2.48
CA VAL A 84 7.31 4.00 -3.59
C VAL A 84 7.99 3.43 -4.84
N GLY A 85 9.20 3.87 -5.17
CA GLY A 85 9.93 3.39 -6.35
C GLY A 85 10.22 1.89 -6.29
N GLY A 86 10.61 1.39 -5.12
CA GLY A 86 10.78 -0.04 -4.87
C GLY A 86 9.48 -0.81 -5.07
N ASN A 87 8.41 -0.42 -4.38
CA ASN A 87 7.11 -1.10 -4.50
C ASN A 87 6.60 -1.11 -5.94
N MET A 88 6.67 0.02 -6.65
CA MET A 88 6.19 0.08 -8.04
C MET A 88 7.06 -0.73 -8.99
N LEU A 89 8.37 -0.82 -8.74
CA LEU A 89 9.26 -1.68 -9.52
C LEU A 89 8.89 -3.15 -9.35
N TYR A 90 8.71 -3.63 -8.11
CA TYR A 90 8.34 -5.02 -7.85
C TYR A 90 6.93 -5.34 -8.38
N LEU A 91 5.97 -4.43 -8.20
CA LEU A 91 4.63 -4.57 -8.76
C LEU A 91 4.66 -4.59 -10.30
N TRP A 92 5.53 -3.80 -10.94
CA TRP A 92 5.68 -3.83 -12.40
C TRP A 92 6.32 -5.12 -12.90
N ILE A 93 7.32 -5.66 -12.17
CA ILE A 93 8.01 -6.89 -12.57
C ILE A 93 7.10 -8.11 -12.46
N PHE A 94 6.28 -8.20 -11.40
CA PHE A 94 5.53 -9.42 -11.08
C PHE A 94 4.01 -9.30 -11.27
N GLY A 95 3.47 -8.08 -11.16
CA GLY A 95 2.02 -7.85 -11.15
C GLY A 95 1.35 -8.22 -12.46
N ASP A 96 1.99 -7.93 -13.59
CA ASP A 96 1.44 -8.24 -14.92
C ASP A 96 1.25 -9.74 -15.13
N ASN A 97 2.20 -10.56 -14.68
CA ASN A 97 2.14 -12.01 -14.75
C ASN A 97 1.09 -12.62 -13.84
N ILE A 98 0.95 -12.09 -12.62
CA ILE A 98 -0.08 -12.55 -11.69
C ILE A 98 -1.46 -12.16 -12.22
N GLU A 99 -1.60 -10.94 -12.74
CA GLU A 99 -2.83 -10.44 -13.35
C GLU A 99 -3.22 -11.26 -14.59
N ASP A 100 -2.27 -11.58 -15.47
CA ASP A 100 -2.51 -12.43 -16.64
C ASP A 100 -3.00 -13.83 -16.26
N ARG A 101 -2.46 -14.38 -15.16
CA ARG A 101 -2.77 -15.74 -14.72
C ARG A 101 -4.08 -15.84 -13.92
N LEU A 102 -4.41 -14.82 -13.13
CA LEU A 102 -5.63 -14.79 -12.32
C LEU A 102 -6.82 -14.14 -13.05
N GLY A 103 -6.55 -13.25 -14.00
CA GLY A 103 -7.51 -12.30 -14.55
C GLY A 103 -7.71 -11.08 -13.64
N HIS A 104 -8.10 -9.96 -14.25
CA HIS A 104 -8.20 -8.64 -13.60
C HIS A 104 -8.92 -8.64 -12.24
N PHE A 105 -10.14 -9.19 -12.18
CA PHE A 105 -10.97 -9.15 -10.96
C PHE A 105 -10.37 -9.97 -9.82
N ARG A 106 -9.86 -11.16 -10.12
CA ARG A 106 -9.26 -12.05 -9.10
C ARG A 106 -7.92 -11.49 -8.63
N PHE A 107 -7.19 -10.78 -9.49
CA PHE A 107 -5.98 -10.06 -9.10
C PHE A 107 -6.26 -8.92 -8.12
N ILE A 108 -7.33 -8.14 -8.31
CA ILE A 108 -7.76 -7.11 -7.33
C ILE A 108 -8.01 -7.74 -5.95
N ILE A 109 -8.78 -8.83 -5.91
CA ILE A 109 -9.07 -9.54 -4.65
C ILE A 109 -7.78 -10.07 -4.03
N PHE A 110 -6.91 -10.68 -4.84
CA PHE A 110 -5.62 -11.20 -4.40
C PHE A 110 -4.78 -10.10 -3.75
N TYR A 111 -4.58 -8.97 -4.44
CA TYR A 111 -3.81 -7.83 -3.95
C TYR A 111 -4.35 -7.28 -2.62
N ILE A 112 -5.68 -7.13 -2.50
CA ILE A 112 -6.29 -6.66 -1.26
C ILE A 112 -6.09 -7.67 -0.13
N LEU A 113 -6.33 -8.96 -0.39
CA LEU A 113 -6.22 -10.00 0.64
C LEU A 113 -4.77 -10.16 1.14
N THR A 114 -3.78 -10.16 0.25
CA THR A 114 -2.37 -10.25 0.66
C THR A 114 -1.97 -9.04 1.51
N GLY A 115 -2.34 -7.83 1.08
CA GLY A 115 -2.07 -6.61 1.86
C GLY A 115 -2.72 -6.61 3.24
N LEU A 116 -3.98 -7.05 3.34
CA LEU A 116 -4.67 -7.19 4.62
C LEU A 116 -4.01 -8.25 5.51
N ILE A 117 -3.67 -9.42 4.97
CA ILE A 117 -3.02 -10.51 5.72
C ILE A 117 -1.66 -10.04 6.25
N ALA A 118 -0.85 -9.42 5.41
CA ALA A 118 0.46 -8.89 5.81
C ALA A 118 0.32 -7.82 6.90
N SER A 119 -0.66 -6.92 6.76
CA SER A 119 -0.92 -5.88 7.75
C SER A 119 -1.38 -6.47 9.09
N LEU A 120 -2.34 -7.40 9.07
CA LEU A 120 -2.81 -8.07 10.28
C LEU A 120 -1.70 -8.87 10.96
N ALA A 121 -0.85 -9.55 10.20
CA ALA A 121 0.30 -10.26 10.76
C ALA A 121 1.24 -9.31 11.51
N HIS A 122 1.54 -8.13 10.93
CA HIS A 122 2.34 -7.10 11.58
C HIS A 122 1.66 -6.56 12.86
N ILE A 123 0.36 -6.28 12.80
CA ILE A 123 -0.42 -5.80 13.96
C ILE A 123 -0.41 -6.81 15.09
N ILE A 124 -0.53 -8.11 14.80
CA ILE A 124 -0.46 -9.18 15.80
C ILE A 124 0.92 -9.21 16.48
N MET A 125 1.99 -8.94 15.74
CA MET A 125 3.35 -8.91 16.29
C MET A 125 3.64 -7.66 17.13
N MET A 126 3.04 -6.52 16.79
CA MET A 126 3.28 -5.23 17.46
C MET A 126 1.97 -4.50 17.79
N PRO A 127 1.10 -5.06 18.64
CA PRO A 127 -0.27 -4.57 18.85
C PRO A 127 -0.33 -3.19 19.51
N ASP A 128 0.70 -2.82 20.28
CA ASP A 128 0.78 -1.54 20.99
C ASP A 128 1.57 -0.46 20.22
N SER A 129 2.03 -0.76 19.01
CA SER A 129 2.80 0.20 18.22
C SER A 129 1.93 1.37 17.78
N LYS A 130 2.43 2.59 18.04
CA LYS A 130 1.85 3.85 17.56
C LYS A 130 2.51 4.36 16.28
N ILE A 131 3.41 3.56 15.70
CA ILE A 131 4.07 3.89 14.44
C ILE A 131 3.16 3.44 13.30
N PRO A 132 2.78 4.33 12.37
CA PRO A 132 1.90 3.98 11.26
C PRO A 132 2.60 3.00 10.32
N MET A 133 1.87 1.96 9.93
CA MET A 133 2.23 1.07 8.83
C MET A 133 1.73 1.69 7.52
N ILE A 134 2.61 1.77 6.54
CA ILE A 134 2.33 2.33 5.22
C ILE A 134 3.04 1.54 4.13
N GLY A 135 2.53 1.60 2.91
CA GLY A 135 3.14 1.07 1.70
C GLY A 135 2.41 -0.13 1.13
N ALA A 136 2.57 -0.33 -0.18
CA ALA A 136 2.00 -1.45 -0.93
C ALA A 136 2.74 -2.79 -0.71
N SER A 137 3.85 -2.80 0.02
CA SER A 137 4.77 -3.95 0.13
C SER A 137 4.15 -5.21 0.71
N GLY A 138 3.11 -5.11 1.55
CA GLY A 138 2.40 -6.29 2.03
C GLY A 138 1.50 -6.95 0.98
N ALA A 139 1.11 -6.19 -0.04
CA ALA A 139 0.20 -6.62 -1.10
C ALA A 139 0.92 -7.17 -2.34
N ILE A 140 2.21 -6.84 -2.48
CA ILE A 140 3.11 -7.22 -3.58
C ILE A 140 3.91 -8.45 -3.17
#